data_AF-A0A7Y2GI56-F1
#
_entry.id   AF-A0A7Y2GI56-F1
#
_cell.length_a   1.000
_cell.length_b   1.000
_cell.length_c   1.000
_cell.angle_alpha   90.00
_cell.angle_beta   90.00
_cell.angle_gamma   90.00
#
_symmetry.space_group_name_H-M   'P 1'
#
loop_
_entity.id
_entity.type
_entity.pdbx_description
1 polymer ?
#
loop_
_entity_poly.entity_id
_entity_poly.type
_entity_poly.pdbx_seq_one_letter_code
_entity_poly.pdbx_strand_id
1 'polypeptide(L)'
;MAAAAKPMTLQDRILQIDHIQARRFSKLAGEPLEIASEGIVRHLKACARMDVNPDASAVREIIDDALNGRRVFAEVSNDLLAA
;
A
#
# COMPACT_ATOMS: atom_id res chain seq x y z
N MET A 1 10.40 28.22 13.96
CA MET A 1 9.10 27.73 13.46
C MET A 1 9.25 26.26 13.13
N ALA A 2 8.73 25.35 13.96
CA ALA A 2 8.63 23.95 13.58
C ALA A 2 7.48 23.85 12.57
N ALA A 3 7.79 23.61 11.31
CA ALA A 3 6.77 23.25 10.33
C ALA A 3 6.10 21.97 10.85
N ALA A 4 4.86 22.06 11.31
CA ALA A 4 4.06 20.91 11.66
C ALA A 4 4.00 20.04 10.39
N ALA A 5 4.78 18.96 10.37
CA ALA A 5 4.76 18.00 9.30
C ALA A 5 3.32 17.51 9.19
N LYS A 6 2.61 17.94 8.14
CA LYS A 6 1.26 17.46 7.83
C LYS A 6 1.32 15.94 7.93
N PRO A 7 0.45 15.27 8.70
CA PRO A 7 0.44 13.82 8.72
C PRO A 7 0.18 13.38 7.27
N MET A 8 1.24 12.89 6.61
CA MET A 8 1.13 12.41 5.24
C MET A 8 0.11 11.30 5.23
N THR A 9 -0.96 11.52 4.49
CA THR A 9 -2.04 10.53 4.40
C THR A 9 -1.54 9.31 3.66
N LEU A 10 -2.23 8.18 3.80
CA LEU A 10 -1.91 6.99 3.02
C LEU A 10 -2.00 7.28 1.51
N GLN A 11 -2.96 8.11 1.11
CA GLN A 11 -3.11 8.58 -0.25
C GLN A 11 -1.88 9.35 -0.73
N ASP A 12 -1.32 10.26 0.07
CA ASP A 12 -0.09 10.99 -0.28
C ASP A 12 1.11 10.05 -0.45
N ARG A 13 1.19 9.00 0.39
CA ARG A 13 2.24 7.99 0.26
C ARG A 13 2.09 7.17 -1.02
N ILE A 14 0.87 6.78 -1.38
CA ILE A 14 0.61 6.08 -2.64
C ILE A 14 0.92 7.01 -3.82
N LEU A 15 0.62 8.31 -3.71
CA LEU A 15 0.91 9.30 -4.75
C LEU A 15 2.41 9.41 -5.04
N GLN A 16 3.26 9.26 -4.02
CA GLN A 16 4.72 9.21 -4.18
C GLN A 16 5.22 7.95 -4.90
N ILE A 17 4.44 6.87 -4.87
CA ILE A 17 4.77 5.60 -5.54
C ILE A 17 4.26 5.63 -6.97
N ASP A 18 2.96 5.88 -7.13
CA ASP A 18 2.29 5.91 -8.42
C ASP A 18 0.98 6.72 -8.35
N HIS A 19 0.88 7.71 -9.24
CA HIS A 19 -0.30 8.56 -9.36
C HIS A 19 -1.55 7.78 -9.80
N ILE A 20 -1.39 6.70 -10.57
CA ILE A 20 -2.52 5.90 -11.06
C ILE A 20 -3.14 5.10 -9.90
N GLN A 21 -2.31 4.40 -9.11
CA GLN A 21 -2.77 3.67 -7.93
C GLN A 21 -3.36 4.60 -6.88
N ALA A 22 -2.79 5.79 -6.68
CA ALA A 22 -3.34 6.78 -5.75
C ALA A 22 -4.77 7.18 -6.12
N ARG A 23 -5.03 7.35 -7.43
CA ARG A 23 -6.35 7.65 -7.97
C ARG A 23 -7.31 6.46 -7.89
N ARG A 24 -6.83 5.22 -8.02
CA ARG A 24 -7.66 4.02 -7.82
C ARG A 24 -8.05 3.88 -6.36
N PHE A 25 -7.08 4.02 -5.46
CA PHE A 25 -7.28 3.97 -4.01
C PHE A 25 -8.27 5.05 -3.54
N SER A 26 -8.16 6.28 -4.05
CA SER A 26 -9.08 7.37 -3.67
C SER A 26 -10.54 7.15 -4.07
N LYS A 27 -10.81 6.20 -4.98
CA LYS A 27 -12.17 5.82 -5.41
C LYS A 27 -12.75 4.69 -4.57
N LEU A 28 -11.93 4.03 -3.74
CA LEU A 28 -12.41 2.98 -2.85
C LEU A 28 -13.26 3.60 -1.74
N ALA A 29 -14.28 2.88 -1.32
CA ALA A 29 -15.15 3.25 -0.21
C ALA A 29 -15.65 1.99 0.50
N GLY A 30 -16.03 2.11 1.78
CA GLY A 30 -16.49 0.99 2.59
C GLY A 30 -15.42 -0.08 2.77
N GLU A 31 -15.83 -1.36 2.75
CA GLU A 31 -14.95 -2.49 3.03
C GLU A 31 -13.70 -2.56 2.11
N PRO A 32 -13.78 -2.39 0.79
CA PRO A 32 -12.58 -2.34 -0.07
C PRO A 32 -11.56 -1.27 0.34
N LEU A 33 -12.01 -0.12 0.85
CA LEU A 33 -11.09 0.91 1.34
C LEU A 33 -10.36 0.44 2.60
N GLU A 34 -11.05 -0.21 3.52
CA GLU A 34 -10.48 -0.74 4.75
C GLU A 34 -9.44 -1.82 4.43
N ILE A 35 -9.80 -2.77 3.56
CA ILE A 35 -8.91 -3.86 3.12
C ILE A 35 -7.65 -3.29 2.44
N ALA A 36 -7.83 -2.40 1.46
CA ALA A 36 -6.70 -1.82 0.74
C ALA A 36 -5.82 -0.98 1.69
N SER A 37 -6.44 -0.24 2.63
CA SER A 37 -5.68 0.58 3.59
C SER A 37 -4.79 -0.29 4.47
N GLU A 38 -5.32 -1.39 4.99
CA GLU A 38 -4.57 -2.33 5.81
C GLU A 38 -3.41 -2.95 5.03
N GLY A 39 -3.67 -3.44 3.82
CA GLY A 39 -2.65 -4.06 2.96
C GLY A 39 -1.53 -3.11 2.59
N ILE A 40 -1.85 -1.88 2.17
CA ILE A 40 -0.86 -0.89 1.76
C ILE A 40 -0.03 -0.46 2.98
N VAL A 41 -0.64 -0.23 4.14
CA VAL A 41 0.11 0.12 5.36
C VAL A 41 1.09 -1.01 5.75
N ARG A 42 0.67 -2.27 5.65
CA ARG A 42 1.54 -3.43 5.91
C ARG A 42 2.70 -3.49 4.90
N HIS A 43 2.41 -3.33 3.60
CA HIS A 43 3.41 -3.32 2.54
C HIS A 43 4.45 -2.21 2.77
N LEU A 44 4.01 -0.97 3.01
CA LEU A 44 4.91 0.16 3.29
C LEU A 44 5.78 -0.08 4.53
N LYS A 45 5.22 -0.68 5.59
CA LYS A 45 5.99 -1.05 6.78
C LYS A 45 7.02 -2.12 6.48
N ALA A 46 6.69 -3.14 5.69
CA ALA A 46 7.63 -4.17 5.29
C ALA A 46 8.77 -3.59 4.44
N CYS A 47 8.43 -2.75 3.45
CA CYS A 47 9.40 -2.03 2.64
C CYS A 47 10.37 -1.19 3.48
N ALA A 48 9.84 -0.42 4.44
CA ALA A 48 10.65 0.37 5.35
C ALA A 48 11.54 -0.49 6.28
N ARG A 49 11.12 -1.70 6.65
CA ARG A 49 11.92 -2.62 7.48
C ARG A 49 13.05 -3.30 6.70
N MET A 50 12.83 -3.54 5.41
CA MET A 50 13.79 -4.21 4.52
C MET A 50 14.68 -3.21 3.76
N ASP A 51 14.50 -1.90 3.97
CA ASP A 51 15.17 -0.83 3.23
C ASP A 51 14.96 -0.94 1.70
N VAL A 52 13.77 -1.38 1.29
CA VAL A 52 13.38 -1.49 -0.13
C VAL A 52 12.35 -0.43 -0.49
N ASN A 53 12.41 0.05 -1.73
CA ASN A 53 11.41 0.97 -2.23
C ASN A 53 10.08 0.25 -2.50
N PRO A 54 8.94 0.81 -2.04
CA PRO A 54 7.64 0.23 -2.33
C PRO A 54 7.31 0.29 -3.82
N ASP A 55 6.77 -0.80 -4.34
CA ASP A 55 6.50 -0.96 -5.78
C ASP A 55 5.02 -0.70 -6.13
N ALA A 56 4.80 -0.09 -7.29
CA ALA A 56 3.47 0.22 -7.78
C ALA A 56 2.63 -1.03 -8.08
N SER A 57 3.27 -2.14 -8.51
CA SER A 57 2.60 -3.40 -8.82
C SER A 57 2.05 -4.07 -7.57
N ALA A 58 2.82 -4.06 -6.47
CA ALA A 58 2.36 -4.59 -5.19
C ALA A 58 1.15 -3.80 -4.66
N VAL A 59 1.19 -2.46 -4.73
CA VAL A 59 0.05 -1.62 -4.37
C VAL A 59 -1.15 -1.88 -5.27
N ARG A 60 -0.93 -2.08 -6.57
CA ARG A 60 -1.97 -2.42 -7.54
C ARG A 60 -2.67 -3.74 -7.19
N GLU A 61 -1.90 -4.77 -6.84
CA GLU A 61 -2.44 -6.08 -6.47
C GLU A 61 -3.26 -6.00 -5.18
N ILE A 62 -2.77 -5.28 -4.16
CA ILE A 62 -3.54 -5.04 -2.93
C ILE A 62 -4.88 -4.35 -3.22
N ILE A 63 -4.87 -3.33 -4.09
CA ILE A 63 -6.11 -2.63 -4.48
C ILE A 63 -7.04 -3.57 -5.25
N ASP A 64 -6.51 -4.43 -6.12
CA ASP A 64 -7.30 -5.39 -6.89
C ASP A 64 -7.94 -6.45 -5.98
N ASP A 65 -7.17 -7.04 -5.06
CA ASP A 65 -7.68 -7.99 -4.08
C ASP A 65 -8.73 -7.36 -3.17
N ALA A 66 -8.51 -6.10 -2.75
CA ALA A 66 -9.50 -5.36 -1.96
C ALA A 66 -10.81 -5.12 -2.72
N LEU A 67 -10.74 -4.81 -4.02
CA LEU A 67 -11.93 -4.70 -4.89
C LEU A 67 -12.67 -6.04 -5.05
N ASN A 68 -11.94 -7.15 -4.97
CA ASN A 68 -12.51 -8.49 -4.96
C ASN A 68 -12.97 -8.95 -3.56
N GLY A 69 -12.85 -8.12 -2.52
CA GLY A 69 -13.17 -8.47 -1.13
C GLY A 69 -12.19 -9.45 -0.49
N ARG A 70 -11.02 -9.67 -1.10
CA ARG A 70 -9.98 -10.57 -0.59
C ARG A 70 -8.99 -9.79 0.28
N ARG A 71 -8.79 -10.25 1.52
CA ARG A 71 -7.74 -9.76 2.43
C ARG A 71 -6.44 -10.53 2.26
N VAL A 72 -6.04 -10.75 1.01
CA VAL A 72 -4.78 -11.43 0.69
C VAL A 72 -3.74 -10.35 0.51
N PHE A 73 -2.84 -10.22 1.48
CA PHE A 73 -1.72 -9.30 1.39
C PHE A 73 -0.48 -10.16 1.24
N ALA A 74 0.26 -9.95 0.16
CA ALA A 74 1.59 -10.54 0.04
C ALA A 74 2.42 -10.03 1.23
N GLU A 75 2.68 -10.90 2.22
CA GLU A 75 3.90 -10.75 3.00
C GLU A 75 5.01 -10.75 1.97
N VAL A 76 5.79 -9.66 1.91
CA VAL A 76 6.87 -9.47 0.92
C VAL A 76 7.59 -10.80 0.77
N SER A 77 7.43 -11.37 -0.42
CA SER A 77 7.89 -12.67 -0.89
C SER A 77 8.78 -13.44 0.08
N ASN A 78 8.21 -14.46 0.73
CA ASN A 78 9.00 -15.56 1.31
C ASN A 78 9.70 -16.42 0.21
N ASP A 79 9.68 -16.00 -1.06
CA ASP A 79 10.43 -16.63 -2.15
C ASP A 79 11.96 -16.47 -2.02
N LEU A 80 12.47 -15.67 -1.08
CA LEU A 80 13.91 -15.70 -0.71
C LEU A 80 14.28 -16.84 0.25
N LEU A 81 13.32 -17.68 0.66
CA LEU A 81 13.53 -18.87 1.49
C LEU A 81 13.25 -20.19 0.77
N ALA A 82 13.32 -20.18 -0.56
CA ALA A 82 13.50 -21.37 -1.39
C ALA A 82 14.94 -21.40 -1.93
N ALA A 83 15.91 -21.48 -1.03
CA ALA A 83 17.32 -21.78 -1.32
C ALA A 83 17.62 -23.24 -0.93
#